data_AF-A0A2G8KD83-F1
#
_entry.id   AF-A0A2G8KD83-F1
#
_cell.length_a   1.000
_cell.length_b   1.000
_cell.length_c   1.000
_cell.angle_alpha   90.00
_cell.angle_beta   90.00
_cell.angle_gamma   90.00
#
_symmetry.space_group_name_H-M   'P 1'
#
loop_
_entity.id
_entity.type
_entity.pdbx_description
1 polymer ?
#
loop_
_entity_poly.entity_id
_entity_poly.type
_entity_poly.pdbx_seq_one_letter_code
_entity_poly.pdbx_strand_id
1 'polypeptide(L)'
;METDHGYVASFIGSEACERLNELLLGTRLKNDVKRMSPKKQTSRIEAFHSLLNYFAPKLTIFSYEGMTCRLLLAGLHYNENSNRDPALTKSGEQLYAIDFPRAKHGDYTLREIQSQVTFGYVNDLMEQAIHSLEENRNLRQEISGLVNVPPPVSSTYRKPDLEEALRRQSSRFALEESATTTDILQAGPK
;
A
#
# COMPACT_ATOMS: atom_id res chain seq x y z
N MET A 1 19.42 40.35 -40.60
CA MET A 1 19.38 40.39 -39.13
C MET A 1 19.44 38.96 -38.66
N GLU A 2 20.63 38.56 -38.23
CA GLU A 2 20.89 37.30 -37.53
C GLU A 2 20.07 37.26 -36.24
N THR A 3 19.46 36.10 -35.96
CA THR A 3 19.22 35.65 -34.59
C THR A 3 19.58 34.17 -34.50
N ASP A 4 20.83 33.99 -34.08
CA ASP A 4 21.44 32.81 -33.49
C ASP A 4 20.44 31.98 -32.65
N HIS A 5 20.23 30.73 -33.05
CA HIS A 5 19.58 29.69 -32.23
C HIS A 5 20.52 28.47 -32.16
N GLY A 6 21.78 28.70 -31.81
CA GLY A 6 22.68 27.66 -31.35
C GLY A 6 22.34 27.24 -29.92
N TYR A 7 21.45 26.25 -29.73
CA TYR A 7 21.44 25.39 -28.52
C TYR A 7 20.57 24.14 -28.72
N VAL A 8 20.92 23.31 -29.69
CA VAL A 8 20.51 21.89 -29.66
C VAL A 8 21.71 21.04 -30.05
N ALA A 9 22.73 21.05 -29.17
CA ALA A 9 23.79 20.06 -29.23
C ALA A 9 23.14 18.69 -29.06
N SER A 10 23.27 17.85 -30.08
CA SER A 10 22.82 16.47 -30.12
C SER A 10 23.39 15.71 -28.92
N PHE A 11 22.58 15.53 -27.88
CA PHE A 11 22.97 14.77 -26.69
C PHE A 11 22.95 13.25 -26.91
N ILE A 12 22.53 12.81 -28.10
CA ILE A 12 22.49 11.41 -28.52
C ILE A 12 23.81 11.12 -29.22
N GLY A 13 24.76 10.48 -28.51
CA GLY A 13 26.04 10.02 -29.07
C GLY A 13 27.27 10.82 -28.65
N SER A 14 27.22 11.63 -27.59
CA SER A 14 28.46 12.17 -27.03
C SER A 14 29.24 11.05 -26.34
N GLU A 15 30.58 11.06 -26.45
CA GLU A 15 31.46 10.06 -25.82
C GLU A 15 31.21 9.94 -24.30
N ALA A 16 30.87 11.05 -23.65
CA ALA A 16 30.49 11.07 -22.25
C ALA A 16 29.18 10.30 -21.98
N CYS A 17 28.18 10.43 -22.88
CA CYS A 17 26.92 9.71 -22.78
C CYS A 17 27.12 8.19 -23.00
N GLU A 18 27.95 7.80 -23.95
CA GLU A 18 28.29 6.40 -24.22
C GLU A 18 29.03 5.76 -23.03
N ARG A 19 30.05 6.43 -22.49
CA ARG A 19 30.75 5.95 -21.27
C ARG A 19 29.83 5.87 -20.06
N LEU A 20 28.92 6.81 -19.88
CA LEU A 20 27.92 6.74 -18.82
C LEU A 20 27.01 5.52 -19.01
N ASN A 21 26.58 5.25 -20.24
CA ASN A 21 25.73 4.10 -20.55
C ASN A 21 26.46 2.77 -20.30
N GLU A 22 27.74 2.67 -20.66
CA GLU A 22 28.58 1.49 -20.36
C GLU A 22 28.71 1.26 -18.85
N LEU A 23 28.90 2.32 -18.06
CA LEU A 23 28.96 2.22 -16.61
C LEU A 23 27.62 1.82 -16.00
N LEU A 24 26.51 2.39 -16.46
CA LEU A 24 25.16 2.10 -15.98
C LEU A 24 24.70 0.68 -16.33
N LEU A 25 25.03 0.20 -17.53
CA LEU A 25 24.66 -1.13 -18.01
C LEU A 25 25.68 -2.21 -17.64
N GLY A 26 26.84 -1.80 -17.10
CA GLY A 26 27.93 -2.66 -16.71
C GLY A 26 27.54 -3.68 -15.62
N THR A 27 28.14 -4.87 -15.72
CA THR A 27 27.85 -6.00 -14.82
C THR A 27 28.19 -5.70 -13.36
N ARG A 28 29.21 -4.85 -13.11
CA ARG A 28 29.58 -4.39 -11.76
C ARG A 28 28.44 -3.64 -11.09
N LEU A 29 27.97 -2.55 -11.70
CA LEU A 29 26.88 -1.76 -11.13
C LEU A 29 25.62 -2.60 -10.96
N LYS A 30 25.27 -3.46 -11.92
CA LYS A 30 24.12 -4.38 -11.79
C LYS A 30 24.26 -5.34 -10.60
N ASN A 31 25.46 -5.86 -10.35
CA ASN A 31 25.70 -6.74 -9.20
C ASN A 31 25.73 -5.97 -7.88
N ASP A 32 26.23 -4.73 -7.88
CA ASP A 32 26.23 -3.85 -6.72
C ASP A 32 24.80 -3.43 -6.38
N VAL A 33 23.98 -3.04 -7.37
CA VAL A 33 22.54 -2.76 -7.19
C VAL A 33 21.80 -3.94 -6.58
N LYS A 34 22.07 -5.17 -7.04
CA LYS A 34 21.50 -6.39 -6.44
C LYS A 34 21.93 -6.62 -4.99
N ARG A 35 23.05 -6.03 -4.56
CA ARG A 35 23.62 -6.13 -3.20
C ARG A 35 23.33 -4.90 -2.34
N MET A 36 22.92 -3.77 -2.93
CA MET A 36 22.55 -2.54 -2.22
C MET A 36 21.27 -2.72 -1.40
N SER A 37 20.36 -3.61 -1.83
CA SER A 37 19.23 -4.03 -1.01
C SER A 37 19.63 -5.20 -0.10
N PRO A 38 19.50 -5.08 1.23
CA PRO A 38 19.65 -6.22 2.13
C PRO A 38 18.62 -7.30 1.77
N LYS A 39 19.03 -8.58 1.73
CA LYS A 39 18.12 -9.72 1.44
C LYS A 39 16.86 -9.81 2.33
N LYS A 40 16.78 -9.03 3.42
CA LYS A 40 15.72 -9.03 4.44
C LYS A 40 14.91 -7.73 4.49
N GLN A 41 14.83 -6.95 3.41
CA GLN A 41 14.26 -5.59 3.44
C GLN A 41 12.72 -5.53 3.47
N THR A 42 11.99 -6.64 3.29
CA THR A 42 10.52 -6.58 3.26
C THR A 42 9.87 -6.60 4.65
N SER A 43 10.55 -7.09 5.69
CA SER A 43 9.92 -7.29 7.02
C SER A 43 9.35 -6.00 7.61
N ARG A 44 10.05 -4.88 7.48
CA ARG A 44 9.58 -3.56 7.96
C ARG A 44 8.38 -3.04 7.17
N ILE A 45 8.38 -3.26 5.86
CA ILE A 45 7.29 -2.86 4.97
C ILE A 45 6.06 -3.73 5.22
N GLU A 46 6.25 -5.04 5.38
CA GLU A 46 5.21 -6.01 5.76
C GLU A 46 4.62 -5.70 7.14
N ALA A 47 5.45 -5.34 8.11
CA ALA A 47 4.99 -4.89 9.43
C ALA A 47 4.14 -3.62 9.32
N PHE A 48 4.59 -2.62 8.54
CA PHE A 48 3.81 -1.41 8.33
C PHE A 48 2.48 -1.69 7.63
N HIS A 49 2.48 -2.51 6.57
CA HIS A 49 1.24 -2.94 5.92
C HIS A 49 0.30 -3.68 6.87
N SER A 50 0.83 -4.50 7.77
CA SER A 50 0.02 -5.18 8.79
C SER A 50 -0.63 -4.18 9.74
N LEU A 51 0.06 -3.11 10.12
CA LEU A 51 -0.52 -2.01 10.90
C LEU A 51 -1.59 -1.26 10.12
N LEU A 52 -1.38 -0.97 8.83
CA LEU A 52 -2.40 -0.33 8.00
C LEU A 52 -3.70 -1.17 7.98
N ASN A 53 -3.58 -2.49 7.82
CA ASN A 53 -4.74 -3.39 7.86
C ASN A 53 -5.41 -3.43 9.24
N TYR A 54 -4.65 -3.26 10.33
CA TYR A 54 -5.19 -3.20 11.69
C TYR A 54 -5.97 -1.91 11.94
N PHE A 55 -5.41 -0.75 11.58
CA PHE A 55 -6.02 0.56 11.81
C PHE A 55 -7.14 0.91 10.83
N ALA A 56 -7.00 0.50 9.56
CA ALA A 56 -7.95 0.73 8.48
C ALA A 56 -8.28 -0.58 7.72
N PRO A 57 -9.02 -1.52 8.34
CA PRO A 57 -9.39 -2.77 7.69
C PRO A 57 -10.23 -2.54 6.43
N LYS A 58 -9.89 -3.22 5.33
CA LYS A 58 -10.64 -3.14 4.05
C LYS A 58 -12.11 -3.51 4.16
N LEU A 59 -12.45 -4.39 5.10
CA LEU A 59 -13.81 -4.91 5.29
C LEU A 59 -14.70 -3.96 6.08
N THR A 60 -14.17 -2.85 6.58
CA THR A 60 -14.93 -1.85 7.32
C THR A 60 -15.11 -0.61 6.45
N ILE A 61 -16.35 -0.12 6.39
CA ILE A 61 -16.67 1.10 5.65
C ILE A 61 -16.33 2.30 6.54
N PHE A 62 -15.45 3.17 6.06
CA PHE A 62 -15.12 4.45 6.68
C PHE A 62 -15.38 5.59 5.69
N SER A 63 -15.65 6.79 6.20
CA SER A 63 -15.58 7.99 5.35
C SER A 63 -14.14 8.20 4.87
N TYR A 64 -13.97 9.03 3.84
CA TYR A 64 -12.64 9.35 3.33
C TYR A 64 -11.77 10.03 4.42
N GLU A 65 -12.34 10.94 5.21
CA GLU A 65 -11.63 11.56 6.34
C GLU A 65 -11.30 10.50 7.40
N GLY A 66 -12.26 9.62 7.72
CA GLY A 66 -12.05 8.54 8.70
C GLY A 66 -10.93 7.58 8.30
N MET A 67 -10.84 7.20 7.03
CA MET A 67 -9.71 6.42 6.51
C MET A 67 -8.41 7.21 6.64
N THR A 68 -8.41 8.47 6.22
CA THR A 68 -7.22 9.33 6.26
C THR A 68 -6.66 9.44 7.68
N CYS A 69 -7.50 9.75 8.67
CA CYS A 69 -7.11 9.81 10.07
C CYS A 69 -6.55 8.48 10.58
N ARG A 70 -7.16 7.35 10.23
CA ARG A 70 -6.70 6.01 10.63
C ARG A 70 -5.35 5.66 10.03
N LEU A 71 -5.10 6.01 8.77
CA LEU A 71 -3.82 5.82 8.11
C LEU A 71 -2.72 6.68 8.77
N LEU A 72 -3.04 7.92 9.13
CA LEU A 72 -2.13 8.81 9.87
C LEU A 72 -1.81 8.23 11.26
N LEU A 73 -2.82 7.75 11.99
CA LEU A 73 -2.62 7.08 13.28
C LEU A 73 -1.74 5.84 13.17
N ALA A 74 -1.90 5.04 12.11
CA ALA A 74 -1.03 3.89 11.85
C ALA A 74 0.43 4.34 11.61
N GLY A 75 0.63 5.46 10.90
CA GLY A 75 1.94 6.07 10.70
C GLY A 75 2.58 6.53 12.00
N LEU A 76 1.84 7.23 12.85
CA LEU A 76 2.32 7.66 14.17
C LEU A 76 2.68 6.46 15.05
N HIS A 77 1.80 5.46 15.12
CA HIS A 77 2.06 4.23 15.85
C HIS A 77 3.31 3.50 15.35
N TYR A 78 3.49 3.42 14.03
CA TYR A 78 4.68 2.82 13.43
C TYR A 78 5.94 3.61 13.78
N ASN A 79 5.93 4.94 13.64
CA ASN A 79 7.09 5.78 13.93
C ASN A 79 7.55 5.63 15.38
N GLU A 80 6.61 5.59 16.33
CA GLU A 80 6.92 5.39 17.75
C GLU A 80 7.48 3.98 18.02
N ASN A 81 6.94 2.95 17.36
CA ASN A 81 7.21 1.55 17.72
C ASN A 81 8.21 0.81 16.81
N SER A 82 8.71 1.43 15.73
CA SER A 82 9.57 0.76 14.74
C SER A 82 10.99 0.45 15.23
N ASN A 83 11.51 1.28 16.13
CA ASN A 83 12.88 1.19 16.65
C ASN A 83 12.90 0.89 18.15
N ARG A 84 11.96 0.07 18.61
CA ARG A 84 11.92 -0.35 20.01
C ARG A 84 13.19 -1.09 20.40
N ASP A 85 13.68 -0.74 21.58
CA ASP A 85 14.79 -1.43 22.22
C ASP A 85 14.47 -2.92 22.43
N PRO A 86 15.49 -3.79 22.51
CA PRO A 86 15.29 -5.17 22.90
C PRO A 86 14.64 -5.29 24.29
N ALA A 87 13.79 -6.30 24.44
CA ALA A 87 13.25 -6.66 25.73
C ALA A 87 14.33 -7.29 26.61
N LEU A 88 14.38 -6.88 27.87
CA LEU A 88 15.35 -7.36 28.86
C LEU A 88 14.66 -8.16 29.97
N THR A 89 15.37 -9.11 30.55
CA THR A 89 15.00 -9.81 31.78
C THR A 89 15.13 -8.88 32.99
N LYS A 90 14.67 -9.34 34.16
CA LYS A 90 14.91 -8.64 35.44
C LYS A 90 16.40 -8.50 35.78
N SER A 91 17.25 -9.38 35.25
CA SER A 91 18.71 -9.33 35.39
C SER A 91 19.39 -8.44 34.35
N GLY A 92 18.64 -7.86 33.39
CA GLY A 92 19.18 -7.00 32.33
C GLY A 92 19.66 -7.76 31.08
N GLU A 93 19.36 -9.04 30.96
CA GLU A 93 19.77 -9.86 29.82
C GLU A 93 18.74 -9.80 28.69
N GLN A 94 19.21 -9.75 27.43
CA GLN A 94 18.33 -9.65 26.27
C GLN A 94 17.50 -10.92 26.04
N LEU A 95 16.21 -10.74 25.76
CA LEU A 95 15.27 -11.81 25.50
C LEU A 95 15.25 -12.22 24.03
N TYR A 96 15.21 -13.54 23.80
CA TYR A 96 15.14 -14.15 22.47
C TYR A 96 13.99 -15.15 22.40
N ALA A 97 13.41 -15.27 21.20
CA ALA A 97 12.48 -16.32 20.83
C ALA A 97 13.13 -17.24 19.78
N ILE A 98 12.80 -18.52 19.84
CA ILE A 98 13.19 -19.49 18.82
C ILE A 98 12.04 -19.58 17.80
N ASP A 99 12.35 -19.27 16.54
CA ASP A 99 11.44 -19.50 15.42
C ASP A 99 11.93 -20.71 14.61
N PHE A 100 11.00 -21.46 14.01
CA PHE A 100 11.29 -22.60 13.12
C PHE A 100 10.79 -22.31 11.70
N PRO A 101 11.54 -21.55 10.88
CA PRO A 101 11.09 -21.21 9.53
C PRO A 101 11.00 -22.46 8.65
N ARG A 102 9.93 -22.59 7.88
CA ARG A 102 9.75 -23.69 6.92
C ARG A 102 10.94 -23.83 5.94
N ALA A 103 11.51 -22.70 5.53
CA ALA A 103 12.66 -22.65 4.61
C ALA A 103 13.95 -23.27 5.17
N LYS A 104 14.01 -23.49 6.48
CA LYS A 104 15.14 -24.11 7.18
C LYS A 104 14.99 -25.61 7.39
N HIS A 105 13.91 -26.23 6.90
CA HIS A 105 13.74 -27.69 6.88
C HIS A 105 13.99 -28.38 8.25
N GLY A 106 13.53 -27.77 9.35
CA GLY A 106 13.68 -28.31 10.70
C GLY A 106 14.76 -27.62 11.55
N ASP A 107 15.60 -26.78 10.95
CA ASP A 107 16.52 -25.89 11.68
C ASP A 107 15.79 -24.61 12.17
N TYR A 108 16.40 -23.91 13.12
CA TYR A 108 15.80 -22.78 13.84
C TYR A 108 16.52 -21.44 13.59
N THR A 109 15.86 -20.35 13.97
CA THR A 109 16.45 -19.01 14.05
C THR A 109 16.13 -18.38 15.39
N LEU A 110 17.11 -17.70 15.98
CA LEU A 110 16.87 -16.80 17.10
C LEU A 110 16.34 -15.47 16.57
N ARG A 111 15.25 -15.01 17.19
CA ARG A 111 14.67 -13.69 16.96
C ARG A 111 14.71 -12.91 18.26
N GLU A 112 15.21 -11.69 18.19
CA GLU A 112 15.19 -10.75 19.31
C GLU A 112 13.75 -10.37 19.65
N ILE A 113 13.40 -10.43 20.92
CA ILE A 113 12.12 -9.93 21.41
C ILE A 113 12.30 -8.44 21.65
N GLN A 114 11.45 -7.62 21.06
CA GLN A 114 11.44 -6.18 21.31
C GLN A 114 10.65 -5.86 22.59
N SER A 115 10.97 -4.73 23.21
CA SER A 115 10.24 -4.17 24.35
C SER A 115 8.77 -3.94 24.04
N GLN A 116 7.98 -3.64 25.07
CA GLN A 116 6.55 -3.42 24.91
C GLN A 116 6.25 -2.25 23.97
N VAL A 117 5.12 -2.33 23.26
CA VAL A 117 4.65 -1.19 22.47
C VAL A 117 4.28 -0.03 23.39
N THR A 118 4.48 1.19 22.90
CA THR A 118 4.07 2.42 23.58
C THR A 118 3.02 3.16 22.75
N PHE A 119 2.29 4.04 23.42
CA PHE A 119 1.20 4.84 22.85
C PHE A 119 1.30 6.31 23.27
N GLY A 120 2.51 6.83 23.43
CA GLY A 120 2.77 8.21 23.82
C GLY A 120 2.08 9.19 22.88
N TYR A 121 2.16 8.93 21.56
CA TYR A 121 1.48 9.70 20.52
C TYR A 121 -0.02 9.87 20.76
N VAL A 122 -0.70 8.91 21.44
CA VAL A 122 -2.13 9.01 21.72
C VAL A 122 -2.40 10.09 22.76
N ASN A 123 -1.58 10.17 23.81
CA ASN A 123 -1.73 11.18 24.84
C ASN A 123 -1.52 12.58 24.25
N ASP A 124 -0.44 12.75 23.47
CA ASP A 124 -0.12 14.02 22.82
C ASP A 124 -1.24 14.46 21.86
N LEU A 125 -1.79 13.52 21.08
CA LEU A 125 -2.92 13.80 20.19
C LEU A 125 -4.19 14.18 20.94
N MET A 126 -4.49 13.49 22.05
CA MET A 126 -5.68 13.77 22.85
C MET A 126 -5.59 15.14 23.51
N GLU A 127 -4.42 15.50 24.05
CA GLU A 127 -4.18 16.83 24.62
C GLU A 127 -4.34 17.93 23.56
N GLN A 128 -3.71 17.77 22.39
CA GLN A 128 -3.85 18.73 21.29
C GLN A 128 -5.28 18.83 20.77
N ALA A 129 -6.01 17.71 20.70
CA ALA A 129 -7.40 17.71 20.28
C ALA A 129 -8.29 18.49 21.25
N ILE A 130 -8.10 18.31 22.56
CA ILE A 130 -8.84 19.07 23.59
C ILE A 130 -8.54 20.56 23.46
N HIS A 131 -7.27 20.94 23.43
CA HIS A 131 -6.85 22.34 23.29
C HIS A 131 -7.45 22.99 22.03
N SER A 132 -7.39 22.28 20.90
CA SER A 132 -7.95 22.77 19.64
C SER A 132 -9.46 23.02 19.76
N LEU A 133 -10.20 22.10 20.39
CA LEU A 133 -11.66 22.22 20.57
C LEU A 133 -12.04 23.37 21.50
N GLU A 134 -11.22 23.68 22.49
CA GLU A 134 -11.43 24.82 23.39
C GLU A 134 -11.21 26.16 22.69
N GLU A 135 -10.20 26.24 21.82
CA GLU A 135 -9.84 27.48 21.10
C GLU A 135 -10.74 27.76 19.89
N ASN A 136 -11.21 26.73 19.19
CA ASN A 136 -11.95 26.89 17.94
C ASN A 136 -13.25 26.06 17.88
N ARG A 137 -14.38 26.75 18.06
CA ARG A 137 -15.72 26.14 17.97
C ARG A 137 -16.14 25.70 16.55
N ASN A 138 -15.44 26.16 15.52
CA ASN A 138 -15.75 25.90 14.11
C ASN A 138 -14.83 24.84 13.46
N LEU A 139 -13.98 24.16 14.24
CA LEU A 139 -13.02 23.16 13.76
C LEU A 139 -13.63 22.15 12.79
N ARG A 140 -14.86 21.70 13.04
CA ARG A 140 -15.52 20.71 12.21
C ARG A 140 -15.80 21.22 10.79
N GLN A 141 -16.16 22.50 10.63
CA GLN A 141 -16.33 23.10 9.30
C GLN A 141 -14.99 23.28 8.61
N GLU A 142 -13.95 23.69 9.33
CA GLU A 142 -12.60 23.85 8.76
C GLU A 142 -12.03 22.51 8.29
N ILE A 143 -12.11 21.45 9.10
CA ILE A 143 -11.64 20.11 8.74
C ILE A 143 -12.33 19.59 7.48
N SER A 144 -13.65 19.81 7.36
CA SER A 144 -14.41 19.42 6.17
C SER A 144 -13.93 20.15 4.91
N GLY A 145 -13.35 21.34 5.05
CA GLY A 145 -12.78 22.12 3.95
C GLY A 145 -11.31 21.76 3.61
N LEU A 146 -10.57 21.13 4.52
CA LEU A 146 -9.16 20.74 4.31
C LEU A 146 -9.00 19.52 3.40
N VAL A 147 -10.05 18.69 3.29
CA VAL A 147 -9.99 17.40 2.62
C VAL A 147 -10.73 17.48 1.27
N ASN A 148 -9.97 17.50 0.17
CA ASN A 148 -10.56 17.33 -1.16
C ASN A 148 -10.85 15.83 -1.40
N VAL A 149 -12.07 15.40 -1.10
CA VAL A 149 -12.49 14.01 -1.27
C VAL A 149 -12.59 13.68 -2.76
N PRO A 150 -11.77 12.75 -3.29
CA PRO A 150 -11.86 12.37 -4.70
C PRO A 150 -13.21 11.69 -4.96
N PRO A 151 -13.77 11.83 -6.18
CA PRO A 151 -15.00 11.14 -6.54
C PRO A 151 -14.79 9.61 -6.50
N PRO A 152 -15.83 8.82 -6.21
CA PRO A 152 -15.73 7.37 -6.24
C PRO A 152 -15.22 6.89 -7.60
N VAL A 153 -14.39 5.84 -7.64
CA VAL A 153 -13.88 5.27 -8.90
C VAL A 153 -15.02 4.90 -9.86
N SER A 154 -16.18 4.51 -9.32
CA SER A 154 -17.36 4.19 -10.12
C SER A 154 -17.98 5.36 -10.86
N SER A 155 -17.60 6.59 -10.54
CA SER A 155 -18.07 7.80 -11.22
C SER A 155 -17.61 7.89 -12.67
N THR A 156 -16.48 7.26 -13.03
CA THR A 156 -15.94 7.28 -14.40
C THR A 156 -16.58 6.23 -15.31
N TYR A 157 -17.28 5.25 -14.75
CA TYR A 157 -17.93 4.19 -15.54
C TYR A 157 -19.29 4.63 -16.06
N ARG A 158 -19.64 4.15 -17.26
CA ARG A 158 -21.00 4.28 -17.81
C ARG A 158 -21.98 3.55 -16.89
N LYS A 159 -22.93 4.29 -16.34
CA LYS A 159 -24.04 3.72 -15.56
C LYS A 159 -25.17 3.36 -16.53
N PRO A 160 -25.56 2.08 -16.65
CA PRO A 160 -26.72 1.72 -17.45
C PRO A 160 -27.98 2.32 -16.83
N ASP A 161 -29.01 2.55 -17.64
CA ASP A 161 -30.33 2.83 -17.12
C ASP A 161 -30.97 1.56 -16.52
N LEU A 162 -32.10 1.75 -15.83
CA LEU A 162 -32.79 0.66 -15.14
C LEU A 162 -33.23 -0.45 -16.10
N GLU A 163 -33.68 -0.09 -17.30
CA GLU A 163 -34.20 -1.03 -18.29
C GLU A 163 -33.07 -1.87 -18.91
N GLU A 164 -31.95 -1.23 -19.26
CA GLU A 164 -30.73 -1.89 -19.71
C GLU A 164 -30.17 -2.82 -18.63
N ALA A 165 -30.21 -2.41 -17.36
CA ALA A 165 -29.76 -3.23 -16.23
C ALA A 165 -30.64 -4.47 -16.03
N LEU A 166 -31.97 -4.31 -16.03
CA LEU A 166 -32.92 -5.41 -15.92
C LEU A 166 -32.78 -6.41 -17.08
N ARG A 167 -32.70 -5.90 -18.32
CA ARG A 167 -32.46 -6.75 -19.51
C ARG A 167 -31.16 -7.54 -19.39
N ARG A 168 -30.07 -6.91 -18.93
CA ARG A 168 -28.78 -7.60 -18.70
C ARG A 168 -28.88 -8.68 -17.64
N GLN A 169 -29.56 -8.41 -16.53
CA GLN A 169 -29.76 -9.38 -15.45
C GLN A 169 -30.53 -10.60 -15.96
N SER A 170 -31.65 -10.40 -16.67
CA SER A 170 -32.43 -11.48 -17.28
C SER A 170 -31.65 -12.24 -18.37
N SER A 171 -30.85 -11.54 -19.19
CA SER A 171 -30.05 -12.16 -20.25
C SER A 171 -28.90 -13.03 -19.74
N ARG A 172 -28.32 -12.68 -18.58
CA ARG A 172 -27.24 -13.46 -17.96
C ARG A 172 -27.68 -14.86 -17.54
N PHE A 173 -28.95 -15.02 -17.16
CA PHE A 173 -29.54 -16.33 -16.86
C PHE A 173 -30.08 -17.06 -18.11
N ALA A 174 -30.42 -16.33 -19.18
CA ALA A 174 -30.94 -16.92 -20.42
C ALA A 174 -29.89 -17.61 -21.31
N LEU A 175 -28.60 -17.34 -21.10
CA LEU A 175 -27.50 -18.00 -21.84
C LEU A 175 -27.20 -19.43 -21.34
N GLU A 176 -27.64 -19.81 -20.13
CA GLU A 176 -27.50 -21.19 -19.65
C GLU A 176 -28.63 -22.12 -20.18
N GLU A 177 -29.82 -21.59 -20.43
CA GLU A 177 -30.95 -22.38 -20.97
C GLU A 177 -30.85 -22.66 -22.48
N SER A 178 -30.23 -21.77 -23.26
CA SER A 178 -30.09 -21.94 -24.71
C SER A 178 -28.94 -22.86 -25.13
N ALA A 179 -27.91 -23.03 -24.28
CA ALA A 179 -26.83 -23.97 -24.53
C ALA A 179 -27.25 -25.45 -24.37
N THR A 180 -28.30 -25.73 -23.58
CA THR A 180 -28.76 -27.12 -23.35
C THR A 180 -29.76 -27.60 -24.42
N THR A 181 -30.48 -26.68 -25.07
CA THR A 181 -31.54 -27.03 -26.03
C THR A 181 -31.04 -27.24 -27.46
N THR A 182 -29.90 -26.64 -27.83
CA THR A 182 -29.41 -26.68 -29.21
C THR A 182 -28.71 -28.02 -29.56
N ASP A 183 -28.22 -28.77 -28.57
CA ASP A 183 -27.56 -30.08 -28.80
C ASP A 183 -28.53 -31.27 -28.91
N ILE A 184 -29.83 -31.12 -28.61
CA ILE A 184 -30.79 -32.24 -28.63
C ILE A 184 -31.52 -32.38 -29.97
N LEU A 185 -31.52 -31.35 -30.83
CA LEU A 185 -32.29 -31.34 -32.09
C LEU A 185 -31.49 -31.68 -33.36
N GLN A 186 -30.20 -32.04 -33.25
CA GLN A 186 -29.39 -32.49 -34.41
C GLN A 186 -29.21 -34.01 -34.55
N ALA A 187 -29.78 -34.82 -33.65
CA ALA A 187 -29.81 -36.28 -33.79
C ALA A 187 -31.14 -36.75 -34.40
N GLY A 188 -31.27 -36.63 -35.72
CA GLY A 188 -32.31 -37.33 -36.49
C GLY A 188 -32.11 -38.86 -36.46
N PRO A 189 -33.19 -39.65 -36.61
CA PRO A 189 -33.17 -41.09 -36.35
C PRO A 189 -32.39 -41.86 -37.43
N LYS A 190 -31.71 -42.94 -37.03
CA LYS A 190 -31.26 -44.02 -37.93
C LYS A 190 -32.42 -44.96 -38.24
#